data_AF-A0A958FS19-F1
#
_entry.id   AF-A0A958FS19-F1
#
_cell.length_a   1.000
_cell.length_b   1.000
_cell.length_c   1.000
_cell.angle_alpha   90.00
_cell.angle_beta   90.00
_cell.angle_gamma   90.00
#
_symmetry.space_group_name_H-M   'P 1'
#
loop_
_entity.id
_entity.type
_entity.pdbx_description
1 polymer ?
#
loop_
_entity_poly.entity_id
_entity_poly.type
_entity_poly.pdbx_seq_one_letter_code
_entity_poly.pdbx_strand_id
1 'polypeptide(L)'
;DVYFHTRQAVQNYREQNVPTQKDVLNTGLDQLLKRMDELAQTLPDNFAVFYEIDQLQPQPQDHLSLRWFKFRKRLKYRFGKSPISVQLDLRKLWQFQIATQFNNMLQQQFSAFGVEHYELISAVTKWFNHMRDSLGDIQQHAKNNDISAGFIDSEHQKLGNQLVDINREMANSNAQIMLQLLRSTAEMRQSTIETAFRLESPRSLNHSLEIPKNAQEIRGNLNAIPETWSQNMALVCNFAVMELQLAALQNRLGVVTQKFREQLSLKMENTALDQLQSVADGLESLSTAGENGDTKNMAKLASSEFGSFGTAEMLSELRKDVQEAVQDLPENVDIISETSFQQIETQQFDGLEVVSVSLRRLAGYLVETRLFAPIEKQLEKLPSTLRESQNVSSEVVRLVSFSLSEMEAVPEFEQEIGETVTPLQNIIQSGLRRISQEKESLMQFSQSLMDFIDQQRNATFEKLNPYIAVRDAGKIGQYIRAEESR
;
A
#
# COMPACT_ATOMS: atom_id res chain seq x y z
N ASP A 1 13.84 10.09 2.19
CA ASP A 1 13.22 11.43 2.26
C ASP A 1 11.77 11.47 1.78
N VAL A 2 11.45 11.02 0.56
CA VAL A 2 10.06 11.07 0.03
C VAL A 2 9.05 10.40 0.97
N TYR A 3 9.25 9.12 1.34
CA TYR A 3 8.36 8.42 2.27
C TYR A 3 8.21 9.11 3.62
N PHE A 4 9.28 9.74 4.13
CA PHE A 4 9.25 10.45 5.40
C PHE A 4 8.36 11.70 5.32
N HIS A 5 8.56 12.54 4.30
CA HIS A 5 7.76 13.75 4.10
C HIS A 5 6.31 13.43 3.79
N THR A 6 6.05 12.40 2.98
CA THR A 6 4.69 11.93 2.70
C THR A 6 4.01 11.44 3.97
N ARG A 7 4.67 10.57 4.75
CA ARG A 7 4.13 10.08 6.01
C ARG A 7 3.79 11.24 6.95
N GLN A 8 4.70 12.22 7.06
CA GLN A 8 4.49 13.40 7.87
C GLN A 8 3.31 14.24 7.36
N ALA A 9 3.13 14.37 6.05
CA ALA A 9 1.97 15.06 5.47
C ALA A 9 0.64 14.36 5.80
N VAL A 10 0.58 13.02 5.70
CA VAL A 10 -0.62 12.25 6.07
C VAL A 10 -0.89 12.31 7.58
N GLN A 11 0.16 12.24 8.41
CA GLN A 11 0.05 12.40 9.86
C GLN A 11 -0.45 13.80 10.24
N ASN A 12 0.13 14.85 9.65
CA ASN A 12 -0.30 16.23 9.87
C ASN A 12 -1.76 16.42 9.44
N TYR A 13 -2.16 15.85 8.29
CA TYR A 13 -3.55 15.88 7.84
C TYR A 13 -4.48 15.22 8.88
N ARG A 14 -4.11 14.03 9.37
CA ARG A 14 -4.86 13.32 10.42
C ARG A 14 -4.95 14.12 11.73
N GLU A 15 -3.85 14.71 12.18
CA GLU A 15 -3.76 15.34 13.52
C GLU A 15 -4.29 16.77 13.54
N GLN A 16 -4.24 17.50 12.42
CA GLN A 16 -4.61 18.91 12.35
C GLN A 16 -5.84 19.14 11.47
N ASN A 17 -5.81 18.65 10.22
CA ASN A 17 -6.86 18.93 9.25
C ASN A 17 -8.15 18.18 9.57
N VAL A 18 -8.08 16.89 9.90
CA VAL A 18 -9.28 16.08 10.21
C VAL A 18 -10.05 16.65 11.42
N PRO A 19 -9.42 16.99 12.57
CA PRO A 19 -10.11 17.65 13.68
C PRO A 19 -10.70 19.01 13.29
N THR A 20 -9.96 19.83 12.52
CA THR A 20 -10.46 21.12 12.05
C THR A 20 -11.68 20.95 11.15
N GLN A 21 -11.65 19.98 10.23
CA GLN A 21 -12.78 19.67 9.35
C GLN A 21 -13.96 19.13 10.14
N LYS A 22 -13.74 18.29 11.16
CA LYS A 22 -14.79 17.83 12.07
C LYS A 22 -15.47 19.02 12.76
N ASP A 23 -14.70 19.99 13.26
CA ASP A 23 -15.26 21.18 13.93
C ASP A 23 -16.06 22.06 12.97
N VAL A 24 -15.58 22.20 11.73
CA VAL A 24 -16.29 22.91 10.65
C VAL A 24 -17.59 22.19 10.28
N LEU A 25 -17.55 20.86 10.12
CA LEU A 25 -18.72 20.04 9.83
C LEU A 25 -19.75 20.13 10.95
N ASN A 26 -19.31 20.00 12.20
CA ASN A 26 -20.17 20.09 13.38
C ASN A 26 -20.83 21.47 13.48
N THR A 27 -20.03 22.53 13.41
CA THR A 27 -20.53 23.91 13.47
C THR A 27 -21.47 24.23 12.30
N GLY A 28 -21.12 23.78 11.09
CA GLY A 28 -21.92 23.97 9.89
C GLY A 28 -23.26 23.25 9.96
N LEU A 29 -23.26 22.00 10.41
CA LEU A 29 -24.46 21.20 10.62
C LEU A 29 -25.37 21.84 11.67
N ASP A 30 -24.82 22.20 12.84
CA ASP A 30 -25.56 22.84 13.92
C ASP A 30 -26.21 24.15 13.45
N GLN A 31 -25.44 25.00 12.77
CA GLN A 31 -25.95 26.25 12.22
C GLN A 31 -27.05 26.02 11.18
N LEU A 32 -26.89 25.02 10.31
CA LEU A 32 -27.86 24.70 9.28
C LEU A 32 -29.17 24.20 9.91
N LEU A 33 -29.11 23.23 10.82
CA LEU A 33 -30.27 22.70 11.53
C LEU A 33 -30.99 23.81 12.32
N LYS A 34 -30.22 24.64 13.04
CA LYS A 34 -30.77 25.77 13.79
C LYS A 34 -31.48 26.77 12.87
N ARG A 35 -30.89 27.14 11.73
CA ARG A 35 -31.52 28.04 10.75
C ARG A 35 -32.81 27.45 10.18
N MET A 36 -32.86 26.14 9.94
CA MET A 36 -34.08 25.49 9.46
C MET A 36 -35.20 25.51 10.51
N ASP A 37 -34.85 25.30 11.79
CA ASP A 37 -35.79 25.44 12.90
C ASP A 37 -36.25 26.90 13.10
N GLU A 38 -35.34 27.87 13.00
CA GLU A 38 -35.65 29.31 13.06
C GLU A 38 -36.58 29.73 11.91
N LEU A 39 -36.31 29.27 10.68
CA LEU A 39 -37.19 29.48 9.54
C LEU A 39 -38.60 28.95 9.83
N ALA A 40 -38.72 27.76 10.44
CA ALA A 40 -40.01 27.21 10.86
C ALA A 40 -40.79 28.12 11.82
N GLN A 41 -40.09 28.83 12.70
CA GLN A 41 -40.70 29.75 13.67
C GLN A 41 -41.16 31.06 13.01
N THR A 42 -40.44 31.54 11.98
CA THR A 42 -40.82 32.74 11.23
C THR A 42 -42.01 32.56 10.29
N LEU A 43 -42.37 31.31 9.95
CA LEU A 43 -43.53 31.02 9.11
C LEU A 43 -44.84 31.35 9.85
N PRO A 44 -45.86 31.85 9.12
CA PRO A 44 -47.18 32.08 9.69
C PRO A 44 -47.78 30.76 10.18
N ASP A 45 -48.54 30.81 11.28
CA ASP A 45 -49.14 29.59 11.86
C ASP A 45 -50.06 28.88 10.85
N ASN A 46 -50.83 29.64 10.07
CA ASN A 46 -51.77 29.08 9.11
C ASN A 46 -51.72 29.79 7.76
N PHE A 47 -51.95 29.04 6.69
CA PHE A 47 -52.18 29.55 5.35
C PHE A 47 -53.51 29.01 4.79
N ALA A 48 -54.25 29.86 4.09
CA ALA A 48 -55.51 29.49 3.47
C ALA A 48 -55.26 28.95 2.05
N VAL A 49 -55.48 27.64 1.87
CA VAL A 49 -55.47 27.00 0.55
C VAL A 49 -56.87 27.11 -0.05
N PHE A 50 -56.96 27.64 -1.27
CA PHE A 50 -58.21 27.78 -2.01
C PHE A 50 -58.37 26.63 -2.99
N TYR A 51 -59.57 26.05 -3.03
CA TYR A 51 -59.91 24.96 -3.93
C TYR A 51 -61.03 25.35 -4.89
N GLU A 52 -60.91 24.86 -6.11
CA GLU A 52 -61.97 24.96 -7.11
C GLU A 52 -63.07 23.93 -6.83
N ILE A 53 -64.30 24.21 -7.28
CA ILE A 53 -65.44 23.31 -7.08
C ILE A 53 -65.19 21.94 -7.70
N ASP A 54 -64.56 21.92 -8.86
CA ASP A 54 -64.31 20.70 -9.64
C ASP A 54 -63.36 19.75 -8.90
N GLN A 55 -62.45 20.29 -8.08
CA GLN A 55 -61.55 19.52 -7.23
C GLN A 55 -62.27 18.80 -6.07
N LEU A 56 -63.50 19.21 -5.73
CA LEU A 56 -64.31 18.61 -4.66
C LEU A 56 -65.25 17.51 -5.14
N GLN A 57 -65.16 17.08 -6.40
CA GLN A 57 -65.93 15.93 -6.86
C GLN A 57 -65.45 14.65 -6.14
N PRO A 58 -66.38 13.79 -5.69
CA PRO A 58 -66.03 12.54 -5.02
C PRO A 58 -65.39 11.61 -6.04
N GLN A 59 -64.23 11.08 -5.69
CA GLN A 59 -63.53 10.11 -6.51
C GLN A 59 -63.70 8.70 -5.93
N PRO A 60 -63.63 7.64 -6.77
CA PRO A 60 -63.75 6.25 -6.32
C PRO A 60 -62.72 5.86 -5.25
N GLN A 61 -61.53 6.46 -5.28
CA GLN A 61 -60.44 6.19 -4.35
C GLN A 61 -60.50 7.02 -3.05
N ASP A 62 -61.44 7.97 -2.93
CA ASP A 62 -61.55 8.80 -1.72
C ASP A 62 -61.99 7.98 -0.51
N HIS A 63 -61.27 8.13 0.60
CA HIS A 63 -61.70 7.61 1.89
C HIS A 63 -63.02 8.27 2.36
N LEU A 64 -63.83 7.57 3.17
CA LEU A 64 -65.14 8.04 3.62
C LEU A 64 -65.11 9.43 4.28
N SER A 65 -64.07 9.70 5.09
CA SER A 65 -63.84 11.00 5.73
C SER A 65 -63.64 12.13 4.72
N LEU A 66 -62.91 11.88 3.62
CA LEU A 66 -62.67 12.84 2.55
C LEU A 66 -63.93 13.09 1.73
N ARG A 67 -64.68 12.03 1.40
CA ARG A 67 -65.98 12.16 0.69
C ARG A 67 -66.97 13.02 1.47
N TRP A 68 -67.07 12.79 2.78
CA TRP A 68 -67.93 13.59 3.65
C TRP A 68 -67.46 15.04 3.74
N PHE A 69 -66.15 15.26 3.87
CA PHE A 69 -65.55 16.59 3.86
C PHE A 69 -65.87 17.35 2.55
N LYS A 70 -65.62 16.73 1.38
CA LYS A 70 -65.94 17.25 0.05
C LYS A 70 -67.43 17.59 -0.08
N PHE A 71 -68.32 16.69 0.36
CA PHE A 71 -69.76 16.92 0.37
C PHE A 71 -70.15 18.15 1.20
N ARG A 72 -69.65 18.27 2.44
CA ARG A 72 -69.93 19.41 3.31
C ARG A 72 -69.44 20.73 2.71
N LYS A 73 -68.25 20.75 2.11
CA LYS A 73 -67.68 21.96 1.49
C LYS A 73 -68.45 22.39 0.23
N ARG A 74 -68.87 21.43 -0.61
CA ARG A 74 -69.75 21.70 -1.77
C ARG A 74 -71.10 22.29 -1.35
N LEU A 75 -71.70 21.74 -0.28
CA LEU A 75 -72.97 22.23 0.23
C LEU A 75 -72.82 23.69 0.73
N LYS A 76 -71.75 23.99 1.48
CA LYS A 76 -71.44 25.35 1.94
C LYS A 76 -71.25 26.32 0.76
N TYR A 77 -70.56 25.90 -0.30
CA TYR A 77 -70.36 26.71 -1.50
C TYR A 77 -71.69 27.01 -2.22
N ARG A 78 -72.56 26.00 -2.38
CA ARG A 78 -73.87 26.16 -3.06
C ARG A 78 -74.75 27.22 -2.40
N PHE A 79 -74.70 27.34 -1.08
CA PHE A 79 -75.50 28.32 -0.33
C PHE A 79 -74.81 29.67 -0.13
N GLY A 80 -73.48 29.72 -0.07
CA GLY A 80 -72.73 30.95 0.26
C GLY A 80 -71.98 31.60 -0.89
N LYS A 81 -71.74 30.91 -2.02
CA LYS A 81 -70.87 31.32 -3.16
C LYS A 81 -69.45 31.80 -2.79
N SER A 82 -69.04 31.68 -1.53
CA SER A 82 -67.72 32.06 -1.05
C SER A 82 -66.67 31.04 -1.49
N PRO A 83 -65.44 31.45 -1.83
CA PRO A 83 -64.37 30.53 -2.20
C PRO A 83 -64.10 29.51 -1.09
N ILE A 84 -63.80 28.28 -1.49
CA ILE A 84 -63.65 27.16 -0.57
C ILE A 84 -62.21 27.16 -0.06
N SER A 85 -62.02 27.67 1.15
CA SER A 85 -60.73 27.65 1.81
C SER A 85 -60.62 26.58 2.89
N VAL A 86 -59.40 26.08 3.06
CA VAL A 86 -58.96 25.24 4.18
C VAL A 86 -57.75 25.93 4.80
N GLN A 87 -57.78 26.09 6.13
CA GLN A 87 -56.64 26.56 6.88
C GLN A 87 -55.71 25.37 7.12
N LEU A 88 -54.48 25.49 6.66
CA LEU A 88 -53.43 24.50 6.85
C LEU A 88 -52.40 25.07 7.81
N ASP A 89 -51.99 24.28 8.81
CA ASP A 89 -50.93 24.64 9.74
C ASP A 89 -49.58 24.54 9.01
N LEU A 90 -49.09 25.69 8.54
CA LEU A 90 -47.90 25.76 7.70
C LEU A 90 -46.65 25.44 8.52
N ARG A 91 -46.63 25.81 9.80
CA ARG A 91 -45.53 25.47 10.71
C ARG A 91 -45.43 23.97 10.90
N LYS A 92 -46.55 23.29 11.15
CA LYS A 92 -46.58 21.82 11.32
C LYS A 92 -46.17 21.10 10.04
N LEU A 93 -46.66 21.56 8.88
CA LEU A 93 -46.24 21.01 7.58
C LEU A 93 -44.74 21.18 7.37
N TRP A 94 -44.19 22.36 7.63
CA TRP A 94 -42.76 22.61 7.46
C TRP A 94 -41.90 21.78 8.41
N GLN A 95 -42.30 21.65 9.68
CA GLN A 95 -41.63 20.78 10.65
C GLN A 95 -41.63 19.31 10.21
N PHE A 96 -42.76 18.84 9.66
CA PHE A 96 -42.86 17.50 9.10
C PHE A 96 -41.89 17.31 7.91
N GLN A 97 -41.81 18.29 7.00
CA GLN A 97 -40.91 18.24 5.83
C GLN A 97 -39.44 18.30 6.22
N ILE A 98 -39.07 19.13 7.21
CA ILE A 98 -37.71 19.13 7.76
C ILE A 98 -37.37 17.74 8.30
N ALA A 99 -38.25 17.19 9.15
CA ALA A 99 -37.99 15.94 9.82
C ALA A 99 -37.87 14.76 8.85
N THR A 100 -38.71 14.72 7.81
CA THR A 100 -38.85 13.54 6.93
C THR A 100 -38.07 13.63 5.61
N GLN A 101 -37.84 14.83 5.07
CA GLN A 101 -37.18 15.00 3.77
C GLN A 101 -35.82 15.67 3.90
N PHE A 102 -35.77 16.84 4.56
CA PHE A 102 -34.53 17.60 4.67
C PHE A 102 -33.44 16.83 5.43
N ASN A 103 -33.78 16.25 6.58
CA ASN A 103 -32.83 15.49 7.38
C ASN A 103 -32.31 14.25 6.63
N ASN A 104 -33.20 13.55 5.90
CA ASN A 104 -32.82 12.40 5.07
C ASN A 104 -31.89 12.80 3.94
N MET A 105 -32.22 13.89 3.23
CA MET A 105 -31.37 14.46 2.19
C MET A 105 -29.99 14.80 2.77
N LEU A 106 -29.92 15.51 3.90
CA LEU A 106 -28.64 15.83 4.54
C LEU A 106 -27.83 14.57 4.87
N GLN A 107 -28.46 13.56 5.45
CA GLN A 107 -27.78 12.31 5.80
C GLN A 107 -27.17 11.64 4.55
N GLN A 108 -27.93 11.55 3.45
CA GLN A 108 -27.44 11.01 2.18
C GLN A 108 -26.27 11.82 1.62
N GLN A 109 -26.34 13.15 1.69
CA GLN A 109 -25.30 14.03 1.18
C GLN A 109 -24.02 13.96 2.01
N PHE A 110 -24.12 13.83 3.34
CA PHE A 110 -22.95 13.57 4.17
C PHE A 110 -22.34 12.20 3.88
N SER A 111 -23.16 11.19 3.58
CA SER A 111 -22.66 9.87 3.20
C SER A 111 -21.89 9.93 1.89
N ALA A 112 -22.44 10.60 0.87
CA ALA A 112 -21.74 10.80 -0.40
C ALA A 112 -20.42 11.57 -0.18
N PHE A 113 -20.46 12.69 0.53
CA PHE A 113 -19.27 13.48 0.88
C PHE A 113 -18.19 12.62 1.54
N GLY A 114 -18.59 11.78 2.48
CA GLY A 114 -17.67 10.98 3.24
C GLY A 114 -17.01 9.86 2.40
N VAL A 115 -17.74 9.22 1.48
CA VAL A 115 -17.22 8.19 0.58
C VAL A 115 -16.15 8.79 -0.34
N GLU A 116 -16.46 9.96 -0.92
CA GLU A 116 -15.57 10.68 -1.82
C GLU A 116 -14.23 11.07 -1.14
N HIS A 117 -14.25 11.40 0.16
CA HIS A 117 -13.01 11.67 0.89
C HIS A 117 -12.15 10.42 1.08
N TYR A 118 -12.75 9.24 1.23
CA TYR A 118 -12.00 7.99 1.30
C TYR A 118 -11.40 7.62 -0.05
N GLU A 119 -12.17 7.78 -1.12
CA GLU A 119 -11.68 7.58 -2.48
C GLU A 119 -10.50 8.49 -2.78
N LEU A 120 -10.54 9.74 -2.32
CA LEU A 120 -9.42 10.67 -2.47
C LEU A 120 -8.15 10.17 -1.76
N ILE A 121 -8.24 9.71 -0.51
CA ILE A 121 -7.08 9.15 0.20
C ILE A 121 -6.56 7.89 -0.50
N SER A 122 -7.45 7.02 -0.97
CA SER A 122 -7.11 5.83 -1.74
C SER A 122 -6.39 6.20 -3.05
N ALA A 123 -6.89 7.21 -3.78
CA ALA A 123 -6.29 7.71 -5.02
C ALA A 123 -4.90 8.31 -4.79
N VAL A 124 -4.73 9.11 -3.73
CA VAL A 124 -3.43 9.65 -3.31
C VAL A 124 -2.46 8.52 -2.94
N THR A 125 -2.94 7.49 -2.24
CA THR A 125 -2.11 6.33 -1.86
C THR A 125 -1.68 5.53 -3.08
N LYS A 126 -2.59 5.27 -4.04
CA LYS A 126 -2.27 4.66 -5.34
C LYS A 126 -1.24 5.49 -6.12
N TRP A 127 -1.37 6.81 -6.12
CA TRP A 127 -0.40 7.71 -6.74
C TRP A 127 1.00 7.58 -6.11
N PHE A 128 1.10 7.42 -4.79
CA PHE A 128 2.37 7.14 -4.13
C PHE A 128 2.98 5.79 -4.54
N ASN A 129 2.17 4.75 -4.68
CA ASN A 129 2.65 3.47 -5.18
C ASN A 129 3.16 3.57 -6.62
N HIS A 130 2.46 4.28 -7.50
CA HIS A 130 2.96 4.54 -8.85
C HIS A 130 4.28 5.33 -8.83
N MET A 131 4.41 6.33 -7.95
CA MET A 131 5.66 7.08 -7.80
C MET A 131 6.81 6.16 -7.38
N ARG A 132 6.58 5.24 -6.43
CA ARG A 132 7.57 4.23 -6.07
C ARG A 132 7.97 3.38 -7.27
N ASP A 133 6.98 2.88 -8.02
CA ASP A 133 7.23 1.99 -9.13
C ASP A 133 8.01 2.73 -10.24
N SER A 134 7.64 3.97 -10.57
CA SER A 134 8.41 4.85 -11.48
C SER A 134 9.84 5.09 -10.99
N LEU A 135 10.06 5.30 -9.68
CA LEU A 135 11.42 5.43 -9.13
C LEU A 135 12.21 4.12 -9.24
N GLY A 136 11.55 2.98 -9.07
CA GLY A 136 12.13 1.65 -9.28
C GLY A 136 12.56 1.44 -10.73
N ASP A 137 11.70 1.82 -11.68
CA ASP A 137 11.98 1.74 -13.12
C ASP A 137 13.16 2.66 -13.49
N ILE A 138 13.18 3.89 -13.00
CA ILE A 138 14.31 4.83 -13.16
C ILE A 138 15.60 4.22 -12.61
N GLN A 139 15.56 3.63 -11.42
CA GLN A 139 16.74 2.99 -10.83
C GLN A 139 17.22 1.81 -11.67
N GLN A 140 16.31 1.01 -12.22
CA GLN A 140 16.65 -0.14 -13.06
C GLN A 140 17.25 0.29 -14.40
N HIS A 141 16.67 1.29 -15.07
CA HIS A 141 17.24 1.87 -16.30
C HIS A 141 18.60 2.51 -16.05
N ALA A 142 18.80 3.17 -14.90
CA ALA A 142 20.10 3.72 -14.52
C ALA A 142 21.16 2.62 -14.34
N LYS A 143 20.81 1.49 -13.70
CA LYS A 143 21.72 0.33 -13.55
C LYS A 143 22.11 -0.28 -14.91
N ASN A 144 21.19 -0.27 -15.87
CA ASN A 144 21.42 -0.80 -17.21
C ASN A 144 22.13 0.19 -18.15
N ASN A 145 22.50 1.39 -17.69
CA ASN A 145 23.00 2.49 -18.52
C ASN A 145 22.04 2.88 -19.68
N ASP A 146 20.74 2.65 -19.51
CA ASP A 146 19.68 2.93 -20.49
C ASP A 146 18.75 4.05 -20.00
N ILE A 147 19.31 5.00 -19.23
CA ILE A 147 18.57 6.15 -18.75
C ILE A 147 18.74 7.33 -19.72
N SER A 148 17.61 7.87 -20.18
CA SER A 148 17.58 9.07 -20.99
C SER A 148 16.80 10.17 -20.28
N ALA A 149 17.14 11.44 -20.55
CA ALA A 149 16.38 12.57 -20.01
C ALA A 149 14.89 12.48 -20.42
N GLY A 150 14.61 12.05 -21.65
CA GLY A 150 13.24 11.84 -22.14
C GLY A 150 12.47 10.77 -21.38
N PHE A 151 13.12 9.71 -20.89
CA PHE A 151 12.49 8.70 -20.05
C PHE A 151 12.10 9.29 -18.68
N ILE A 152 13.02 9.99 -18.02
CA ILE A 152 12.76 10.66 -16.73
C ILE A 152 11.61 11.66 -16.88
N ASP A 153 11.63 12.49 -17.94
CA ASP A 153 10.57 13.46 -18.22
C ASP A 153 9.23 12.76 -18.46
N SER A 154 9.22 11.60 -19.11
CA SER A 154 8.00 10.82 -19.34
C SER A 154 7.41 10.25 -18.05
N GLU A 155 8.23 9.74 -17.14
CA GLU A 155 7.79 9.26 -15.82
C GLU A 155 7.27 10.41 -14.96
N HIS A 156 7.96 11.56 -14.98
CA HIS A 156 7.51 12.76 -14.30
C HIS A 156 6.17 13.27 -14.85
N GLN A 157 5.98 13.28 -16.18
CA GLN A 157 4.70 13.65 -16.80
C GLN A 157 3.58 12.68 -16.45
N LYS A 158 3.83 11.36 -16.42
CA LYS A 158 2.83 10.37 -16.00
C LYS A 158 2.33 10.65 -14.58
N LEU A 159 3.25 10.86 -13.64
CA LEU A 159 2.90 11.18 -12.24
C LEU A 159 2.16 12.52 -12.13
N GLY A 160 2.58 13.53 -12.90
CA GLY A 160 1.92 14.84 -12.95
C GLY A 160 0.49 14.76 -13.50
N ASN A 161 0.28 14.00 -14.58
CA ASN A 161 -1.04 13.80 -15.18
C ASN A 161 -2.00 13.10 -14.21
N GLN A 162 -1.54 12.09 -13.47
CA GLN A 162 -2.35 11.42 -12.44
C GLN A 162 -2.81 12.38 -11.33
N LEU A 163 -1.95 13.29 -10.86
CA LEU A 163 -2.36 14.32 -9.90
C LEU A 163 -3.41 15.29 -10.48
N VAL A 164 -3.28 15.63 -11.76
CA VAL A 164 -4.27 16.48 -12.44
C VAL A 164 -5.60 15.75 -12.57
N ASP A 165 -5.59 14.45 -12.85
CA ASP A 165 -6.79 13.61 -12.90
C ASP A 165 -7.47 13.54 -11.51
N ILE A 166 -6.72 13.25 -10.45
CA ILE A 166 -7.22 13.23 -9.06
C ILE A 166 -7.89 14.57 -8.68
N ASN A 167 -7.22 15.70 -8.98
CA ASN A 167 -7.78 17.03 -8.70
C ASN A 167 -9.05 17.30 -9.50
N ARG A 168 -9.11 16.84 -10.75
CA ARG A 168 -10.28 17.01 -11.63
C ARG A 168 -11.46 16.18 -11.12
N GLU A 169 -11.21 14.93 -10.72
CA GLU A 169 -12.22 14.05 -10.12
C GLU A 169 -12.78 14.68 -8.83
N MET A 170 -11.91 15.20 -7.95
CA MET A 170 -12.33 15.91 -6.74
C MET A 170 -13.19 17.14 -7.06
N ALA A 171 -12.80 17.95 -8.04
CA ALA A 171 -13.57 19.13 -8.44
C ALA A 171 -14.95 18.75 -9.03
N ASN A 172 -14.99 17.71 -9.85
CA ASN A 172 -16.23 17.19 -10.44
C ASN A 172 -17.16 16.63 -9.37
N SER A 173 -16.63 15.87 -8.42
CA SER A 173 -17.37 15.30 -7.29
C SER A 173 -18.01 16.40 -6.43
N ASN A 174 -17.23 17.42 -6.04
CA ASN A 174 -17.75 18.58 -5.31
C ASN A 174 -18.87 19.30 -6.07
N ALA A 175 -18.73 19.47 -7.38
CA ALA A 175 -19.77 20.08 -8.21
C ALA A 175 -21.03 19.19 -8.27
N GLN A 176 -20.89 17.87 -8.32
CA GLN A 176 -22.00 16.92 -8.31
C GLN A 176 -22.75 16.95 -6.98
N ILE A 177 -22.06 16.94 -5.83
CA ILE A 177 -22.67 17.09 -4.50
C ILE A 177 -23.48 18.38 -4.43
N MET A 178 -22.92 19.50 -4.90
CA MET A 178 -23.62 20.79 -4.90
C MET A 178 -24.87 20.76 -5.80
N LEU A 179 -24.79 20.16 -6.98
CA LEU A 179 -25.94 20.01 -7.89
C LEU A 179 -27.02 19.09 -7.29
N GLN A 180 -26.63 18.03 -6.60
CA GLN A 180 -27.57 17.14 -5.93
C GLN A 180 -28.31 17.87 -4.79
N LEU A 181 -27.60 18.63 -3.95
CA LEU A 181 -28.21 19.48 -2.93
C LEU A 181 -29.25 20.46 -3.51
N LEU A 182 -28.93 21.10 -4.64
CA LEU A 182 -29.87 22.01 -5.31
C LEU A 182 -31.10 21.27 -5.88
N ARG A 183 -30.92 20.05 -6.39
CA ARG A 183 -32.05 19.23 -6.88
C ARG A 183 -32.93 18.77 -5.73
N SER A 184 -32.35 18.21 -4.69
CA SER A 184 -33.10 17.70 -3.53
C SER A 184 -33.83 18.80 -2.78
N THR A 185 -33.28 20.02 -2.72
CA THR A 185 -34.01 21.18 -2.17
C THR A 185 -35.18 21.61 -3.06
N ALA A 186 -35.04 21.55 -4.39
CA ALA A 186 -36.14 21.80 -5.31
C ALA A 186 -37.25 20.74 -5.20
N GLU A 187 -36.86 19.47 -5.07
CA GLU A 187 -37.77 18.33 -4.85
C GLU A 187 -38.52 18.47 -3.52
N MET A 188 -37.82 18.83 -2.43
CA MET A 188 -38.43 19.08 -1.12
C MET A 188 -39.47 20.22 -1.21
N ARG A 189 -39.13 21.32 -1.89
CA ARG A 189 -40.06 22.42 -2.10
C ARG A 189 -41.29 21.96 -2.89
N GLN A 190 -41.08 21.21 -3.97
CA GLN A 190 -42.17 20.69 -4.79
C GLN A 190 -43.07 19.74 -4.00
N SER A 191 -42.49 18.83 -3.22
CA SER A 191 -43.23 17.92 -2.35
C SER A 191 -44.00 18.66 -1.24
N THR A 192 -43.41 19.73 -0.70
CA THR A 192 -44.09 20.60 0.28
C THR A 192 -45.32 21.26 -0.33
N ILE A 193 -45.19 21.79 -1.56
CA ILE A 193 -46.30 22.38 -2.32
C ILE A 193 -47.38 21.31 -2.57
N GLU A 194 -46.99 20.14 -3.09
CA GLU A 194 -47.94 19.05 -3.36
C GLU A 194 -48.68 18.59 -2.11
N THR A 195 -47.99 18.50 -0.97
CA THR A 195 -48.59 18.16 0.33
C THR A 195 -49.54 19.26 0.80
N ALA A 196 -49.19 20.54 0.62
CA ALA A 196 -50.04 21.67 0.98
C ALA A 196 -51.32 21.74 0.13
N PHE A 197 -51.23 21.42 -1.16
CA PHE A 197 -52.36 21.45 -2.09
C PHE A 197 -53.14 20.13 -2.14
N ARG A 198 -52.68 19.06 -1.48
CA ARG A 198 -53.42 17.80 -1.39
C ARG A 198 -54.74 18.03 -0.66
N LEU A 199 -55.85 17.77 -1.35
CA LEU A 199 -57.17 17.93 -0.77
C LEU A 199 -57.46 16.80 0.22
N GLU A 200 -57.22 17.07 1.51
CA GLU A 200 -57.49 16.13 2.60
C GLU A 200 -58.48 16.70 3.63
N SER A 201 -59.12 15.80 4.39
CA SER A 201 -59.88 16.23 5.56
C SER A 201 -58.90 16.73 6.65
N PRO A 202 -59.23 17.75 7.47
CA PRO A 202 -58.33 18.26 8.50
C PRO A 202 -57.84 17.19 9.50
N ARG A 203 -58.65 16.15 9.74
CA ARG A 203 -58.29 15.01 10.60
C ARG A 203 -57.29 14.08 9.92
N SER A 204 -57.46 13.83 8.62
CA SER A 204 -56.53 13.04 7.82
C SER A 204 -55.18 13.76 7.66
N LEU A 205 -55.23 15.07 7.38
CA LEU A 205 -54.06 15.92 7.27
C LEU A 205 -53.26 15.97 8.57
N ASN A 206 -53.93 16.08 9.71
CA ASN A 206 -53.23 16.14 10.99
C ASN A 206 -52.52 14.84 11.37
N HIS A 207 -53.07 13.69 10.96
CA HIS A 207 -52.48 12.38 11.18
C HIS A 207 -51.35 12.09 10.18
N SER A 208 -51.49 12.52 8.92
CA SER A 208 -50.43 12.39 7.91
C SER A 208 -49.21 13.29 8.18
N LEU A 209 -49.38 14.34 8.99
CA LEU A 209 -48.31 15.23 9.45
C LEU A 209 -47.72 14.84 10.82
N GLU A 210 -47.97 13.62 11.31
CA GLU A 210 -47.25 13.09 12.48
C GLU A 210 -45.82 12.72 12.08
N ILE A 211 -44.83 13.20 12.84
CA ILE A 211 -43.43 12.88 12.58
C ILE A 211 -43.21 11.41 12.89
N PRO A 212 -42.82 10.59 11.90
CA PRO A 212 -42.60 9.17 12.13
C PRO A 212 -41.32 8.95 12.97
N LYS A 213 -41.25 7.84 13.71
CA LYS A 213 -40.13 7.56 14.63
C LYS A 213 -38.77 7.52 13.93
N ASN A 214 -38.72 6.95 12.72
CA ASN A 214 -37.49 6.90 11.91
C ASN A 214 -36.94 8.31 11.59
N ALA A 215 -37.81 9.30 11.34
CA ALA A 215 -37.38 10.68 11.09
C ALA A 215 -36.75 11.32 12.34
N GLN A 216 -37.18 10.91 13.54
CA GLN A 216 -36.55 11.34 14.80
C GLN A 216 -35.17 10.71 14.99
N GLU A 217 -35.04 9.42 14.67
CA GLU A 217 -33.75 8.70 14.71
C GLU A 217 -32.74 9.32 13.74
N ILE A 218 -33.17 9.69 12.53
CA ILE A 218 -32.30 10.31 11.52
C ILE A 218 -31.73 11.65 12.05
N ARG A 219 -32.53 12.45 12.75
CA ARG A 219 -32.04 13.68 13.39
C ARG A 219 -30.99 13.40 14.47
N GLY A 220 -31.14 12.32 15.24
CA GLY A 220 -30.13 11.87 16.20
C GLY A 220 -28.83 11.45 15.51
N ASN A 221 -28.96 10.69 14.41
CA ASN A 221 -27.82 10.20 13.63
C ASN A 221 -27.04 11.33 12.96
N LEU A 222 -27.71 12.37 12.46
CA LEU A 222 -27.05 13.54 11.86
C LEU A 222 -26.02 14.17 12.81
N ASN A 223 -26.37 14.32 14.09
CA ASN A 223 -25.46 14.92 15.08
C ASN A 223 -24.23 14.05 15.36
N ALA A 224 -24.31 12.74 15.11
CA ALA A 224 -23.19 11.82 15.29
C ALA A 224 -22.24 11.78 14.07
N ILE A 225 -22.70 12.23 12.89
CA ILE A 225 -21.94 12.15 11.62
C ILE A 225 -20.53 12.75 11.73
N PRO A 226 -20.33 13.99 12.24
CA PRO A 226 -18.99 14.59 12.27
C PRO A 226 -17.98 13.75 13.08
N GLU A 227 -18.45 13.18 14.20
CA GLU A 227 -17.63 12.32 15.05
C GLU A 227 -17.28 11.01 14.34
N THR A 228 -18.29 10.29 13.85
CA THR A 228 -18.10 9.01 13.16
C THR A 228 -17.23 9.16 11.92
N TRP A 229 -17.47 10.21 11.11
CA TRP A 229 -16.65 10.55 9.96
C TRP A 229 -15.18 10.77 10.36
N SER A 230 -14.92 11.57 11.40
CA SER A 230 -13.56 11.87 11.84
C SER A 230 -12.83 10.63 12.34
N GLN A 231 -13.52 9.74 13.08
CA GLN A 231 -12.95 8.50 13.58
C GLN A 231 -12.59 7.56 12.42
N ASN A 232 -13.50 7.41 11.47
CA ASN A 232 -13.29 6.54 10.31
C ASN A 232 -12.21 7.10 9.37
N MET A 233 -12.15 8.42 9.20
CA MET A 233 -11.07 9.10 8.48
C MET A 233 -9.71 8.87 9.13
N ALA A 234 -9.63 8.89 10.46
CA ALA A 234 -8.39 8.59 11.17
C ALA A 234 -7.93 7.15 10.94
N LEU A 235 -8.85 6.17 10.87
CA LEU A 235 -8.53 4.78 10.54
C LEU A 235 -8.01 4.62 9.11
N VAL A 236 -8.60 5.32 8.14
CA VAL A 236 -8.14 5.34 6.75
C VAL A 236 -6.75 5.99 6.64
N CYS A 237 -6.51 7.10 7.35
CA CYS A 237 -5.17 7.70 7.43
C CYS A 237 -4.15 6.75 8.08
N ASN A 238 -4.53 6.00 9.12
CA ASN A 238 -3.64 5.00 9.74
C ASN A 238 -3.26 3.90 8.75
N PHE A 239 -4.22 3.44 7.93
CA PHE A 239 -3.95 2.46 6.88
C PHE A 239 -2.95 3.01 5.84
N ALA A 240 -3.15 4.24 5.35
CA ALA A 240 -2.22 4.89 4.42
C ALA A 240 -0.82 5.09 5.04
N VAL A 241 -0.74 5.47 6.32
CA VAL A 241 0.53 5.59 7.05
C VAL A 241 1.24 4.23 7.17
N MET A 242 0.50 3.16 7.48
CA MET A 242 1.04 1.80 7.55
C MET A 242 1.61 1.37 6.19
N GLU A 243 0.89 1.66 5.10
CA GLU A 243 1.36 1.39 3.73
C GLU A 243 2.67 2.09 3.40
N LEU A 244 2.77 3.38 3.70
CA LEU A 244 3.99 4.16 3.52
C LEU A 244 5.15 3.65 4.38
N GLN A 245 4.87 3.20 5.61
CA GLN A 245 5.87 2.62 6.51
C GLN A 245 6.40 1.28 5.98
N LEU A 246 5.51 0.40 5.49
CA LEU A 246 5.92 -0.86 4.87
C LEU A 246 6.71 -0.62 3.58
N ALA A 247 6.30 0.33 2.74
CA ALA A 247 7.05 0.71 1.54
C ALA A 247 8.44 1.28 1.87
N ALA A 248 8.54 2.10 2.93
CA ALA A 248 9.82 2.60 3.42
C ALA A 248 10.73 1.46 3.91
N LEU A 249 10.17 0.50 4.65
CA LEU A 249 10.90 -0.70 5.08
C LEU A 249 11.37 -1.52 3.87
N GLN A 250 10.51 -1.79 2.89
CA GLN A 250 10.89 -2.49 1.66
C GLN A 250 12.05 -1.81 0.95
N ASN A 251 12.00 -0.48 0.78
CA ASN A 251 13.10 0.27 0.17
C ASN A 251 14.40 0.11 0.98
N ARG A 252 14.33 0.26 2.31
CA ARG A 252 15.49 0.11 3.19
C ARG A 252 16.07 -1.30 3.12
N LEU A 253 15.24 -2.33 3.19
CA LEU A 253 15.64 -3.73 2.99
C LEU A 253 16.32 -3.91 1.62
N GLY A 254 15.78 -3.30 0.57
CA GLY A 254 16.34 -3.34 -0.77
C GLY A 254 17.75 -2.77 -0.84
N VAL A 255 17.97 -1.59 -0.27
CA VAL A 255 19.30 -0.96 -0.20
C VAL A 255 20.29 -1.80 0.60
N VAL A 256 19.92 -2.26 1.80
CA VAL A 256 20.85 -2.99 2.67
C VAL A 256 21.18 -4.37 2.08
N THR A 257 20.18 -5.05 1.48
CA THR A 257 20.39 -6.36 0.81
C THR A 257 21.28 -6.21 -0.43
N GLN A 258 21.10 -5.13 -1.20
CA GLN A 258 21.95 -4.82 -2.34
C GLN A 258 23.41 -4.56 -1.91
N LYS A 259 23.62 -3.77 -0.85
CA LYS A 259 24.95 -3.51 -0.28
C LYS A 259 25.61 -4.82 0.17
N PHE A 260 24.87 -5.68 0.86
CA PHE A 260 25.34 -7.00 1.27
C PHE A 260 25.75 -7.87 0.07
N ARG A 261 24.94 -7.87 -0.99
CA ARG A 261 25.22 -8.59 -2.25
C ARG A 261 26.52 -8.12 -2.90
N GLU A 262 26.72 -6.81 -2.99
CA GLU A 262 27.93 -6.19 -3.56
C GLU A 262 29.17 -6.52 -2.73
N GLN A 263 29.08 -6.45 -1.40
CA GLN A 263 30.17 -6.83 -0.50
C GLN A 263 30.53 -8.31 -0.62
N LEU A 264 29.52 -9.18 -0.71
CA LEU A 264 29.71 -10.62 -0.87
C LEU A 264 30.37 -10.96 -2.21
N SER A 265 29.90 -10.34 -3.30
CA SER A 265 30.47 -10.50 -4.64
C SER A 265 31.92 -10.06 -4.68
N LEU A 266 32.23 -8.86 -4.18
CA LEU A 266 33.57 -8.31 -4.16
C LEU A 266 34.51 -9.18 -3.31
N LYS A 267 34.03 -9.73 -2.20
CA LYS A 267 34.84 -10.64 -1.39
C LYS A 267 35.09 -11.98 -2.08
N MET A 268 34.14 -12.50 -2.86
CA MET A 268 34.31 -13.74 -3.63
C MET A 268 35.34 -13.54 -4.73
N GLU A 269 35.27 -12.41 -5.41
CA GLU A 269 36.21 -11.99 -6.44
C GLU A 269 37.64 -11.91 -5.87
N ASN A 270 37.83 -11.08 -4.84
CA ASN A 270 39.16 -10.81 -4.28
C ASN A 270 39.78 -11.99 -3.52
N THR A 271 38.98 -12.91 -2.98
CA THR A 271 39.50 -13.99 -2.12
C THR A 271 39.67 -15.31 -2.86
N ALA A 272 38.71 -15.68 -3.71
CA ALA A 272 38.68 -17.01 -4.33
C ALA A 272 39.01 -16.94 -5.83
N LEU A 273 38.34 -16.05 -6.57
CA LEU A 273 38.53 -15.96 -8.03
C LEU A 273 39.92 -15.41 -8.37
N ASP A 274 40.39 -14.37 -7.68
CA ASP A 274 41.73 -13.81 -7.87
C ASP A 274 42.83 -14.81 -7.52
N GLN A 275 42.63 -15.64 -6.49
CA GLN A 275 43.60 -16.67 -6.13
C GLN A 275 43.67 -17.78 -7.18
N LEU A 276 42.52 -18.24 -7.68
CA LEU A 276 42.49 -19.19 -8.81
C LEU A 276 43.11 -18.57 -10.07
N GLN A 277 42.88 -17.29 -10.33
CA GLN A 277 43.50 -16.58 -11.45
C GLN A 277 45.01 -16.50 -11.29
N SER A 278 45.52 -16.15 -10.10
CA SER A 278 46.95 -16.10 -9.84
C SER A 278 47.64 -17.46 -10.04
N VAL A 279 46.97 -18.56 -9.68
CA VAL A 279 47.46 -19.92 -9.96
C VAL A 279 47.45 -20.21 -11.46
N ALA A 280 46.39 -19.82 -12.18
CA ALA A 280 46.34 -19.96 -13.64
C ALA A 280 47.45 -19.17 -14.35
N ASP A 281 47.64 -17.90 -14.00
CA ASP A 281 48.69 -17.03 -14.56
C ASP A 281 50.10 -17.59 -14.29
N GLY A 282 50.31 -18.17 -13.10
CA GLY A 282 51.54 -18.87 -12.74
C GLY A 282 51.79 -20.11 -13.59
N LEU A 283 50.74 -20.90 -13.86
CA LEU A 283 50.81 -22.08 -14.73
C LEU A 283 51.07 -21.70 -16.20
N GLU A 284 50.45 -20.64 -16.71
CA GLU A 284 50.70 -20.12 -18.07
C GLU A 284 52.13 -19.61 -18.22
N SER A 285 52.63 -18.88 -17.21
CA SER A 285 54.03 -18.41 -17.17
C SER A 285 55.01 -19.59 -17.16
N LEU A 286 54.70 -20.67 -16.45
CA LEU A 286 55.51 -21.90 -16.47
C LEU A 286 55.45 -22.64 -17.81
N SER A 287 54.28 -22.69 -18.46
CA SER A 287 54.12 -23.29 -19.79
C SER A 287 55.01 -22.58 -20.82
N THR A 288 55.00 -21.25 -20.83
CA THR A 288 55.79 -20.43 -21.77
C THR A 288 57.28 -20.43 -21.46
N ALA A 289 57.68 -20.50 -20.18
CA ALA A 289 59.09 -20.64 -19.80
C ALA A 289 59.66 -22.03 -20.16
N GLY A 290 58.87 -23.08 -19.99
CA GLY A 290 59.23 -24.45 -20.38
C GLY A 290 59.45 -24.61 -21.89
N GLU A 291 58.68 -23.90 -22.72
CA GLU A 291 58.86 -23.86 -24.18
C GLU A 291 60.16 -23.15 -24.62
N ASN A 292 60.65 -22.20 -23.82
CA ASN A 292 61.85 -21.41 -24.12
C ASN A 292 63.14 -21.98 -23.49
N GLY A 293 63.05 -23.10 -22.74
CA GLY A 293 64.20 -23.77 -22.13
C GLY A 293 64.84 -23.04 -20.93
N ASP A 294 64.17 -22.03 -20.36
CA ASP A 294 64.69 -21.26 -19.22
C ASP A 294 64.09 -21.75 -17.90
N THR A 295 64.65 -22.84 -17.36
CA THR A 295 64.17 -23.50 -16.13
C THR A 295 64.63 -22.81 -14.84
N LYS A 296 65.55 -21.84 -14.91
CA LYS A 296 66.19 -21.23 -13.72
C LYS A 296 65.32 -20.23 -12.95
N ASN A 297 64.19 -19.81 -13.52
CA ASN A 297 63.26 -18.84 -12.93
C ASN A 297 61.86 -19.43 -12.71
N MET A 298 61.73 -20.75 -12.56
CA MET A 298 60.44 -21.38 -12.23
C MET A 298 59.98 -20.91 -10.85
N ALA A 299 59.18 -19.85 -10.85
CA ALA A 299 58.64 -19.26 -9.64
C ALA A 299 57.89 -20.34 -8.87
N LYS A 300 58.16 -20.44 -7.56
CA LYS A 300 57.36 -21.26 -6.64
C LYS A 300 55.89 -20.88 -6.83
N LEU A 301 55.11 -21.79 -7.41
CA LEU A 301 53.66 -21.74 -7.36
C LEU A 301 53.28 -21.76 -5.87
N ALA A 302 52.99 -20.58 -5.32
CA ALA A 302 52.55 -20.48 -3.94
C ALA A 302 51.06 -20.80 -3.91
N SER A 303 50.68 -21.91 -3.29
CA SER A 303 49.30 -22.11 -2.86
C SER A 303 49.05 -21.23 -1.64
N SER A 304 48.47 -20.04 -1.81
CA SER A 304 47.92 -19.29 -0.70
C SER A 304 46.64 -19.96 -0.21
N GLU A 305 46.42 -20.01 1.10
CA GLU A 305 45.12 -20.42 1.61
C GLU A 305 44.06 -19.36 1.28
N PHE A 306 42.84 -19.81 0.98
CA PHE A 306 41.72 -18.89 0.81
C PHE A 306 41.51 -18.20 2.18
N GLY A 307 41.49 -16.86 2.18
CA GLY A 307 41.28 -16.10 3.42
C GLY A 307 39.93 -16.44 4.07
N SER A 308 39.82 -16.21 5.39
CA SER A 308 38.55 -16.37 6.11
C SER A 308 37.45 -15.49 5.49
N PHE A 309 36.36 -16.13 5.07
CA PHE A 309 35.30 -15.44 4.35
C PHE A 309 34.36 -14.61 5.25
N GLY A 310 34.47 -14.69 6.58
CA GLY A 310 33.79 -13.80 7.53
C GLY A 310 32.27 -13.64 7.31
N THR A 311 31.58 -14.68 6.80
CA THR A 311 30.16 -14.61 6.39
C THR A 311 29.24 -14.25 7.55
N ALA A 312 29.54 -14.76 8.75
CA ALA A 312 28.77 -14.50 9.96
C ALA A 312 28.79 -13.00 10.35
N GLU A 313 29.93 -12.33 10.18
CA GLU A 313 30.06 -10.90 10.47
C GLU A 313 29.24 -10.05 9.49
N MET A 314 29.33 -10.36 8.19
CA MET A 314 28.55 -9.68 7.17
C MET A 314 27.04 -9.87 7.36
N LEU A 315 26.62 -11.10 7.70
CA LEU A 315 25.22 -11.39 7.99
C LEU A 315 24.74 -10.69 9.27
N SER A 316 25.60 -10.59 10.29
CA SER A 316 25.31 -9.86 11.52
C SER A 316 25.13 -8.35 11.27
N GLU A 317 25.98 -7.74 10.42
CA GLU A 317 25.83 -6.34 10.01
C GLU A 317 24.51 -6.12 9.25
N LEU A 318 24.20 -6.99 8.28
CA LEU A 318 22.92 -6.96 7.55
C LEU A 318 21.73 -7.07 8.54
N ARG A 319 21.79 -8.02 9.47
CA ARG A 319 20.72 -8.24 10.46
C ARG A 319 20.52 -7.02 11.36
N LYS A 320 21.60 -6.38 11.79
CA LYS A 320 21.55 -5.16 12.59
C LYS A 320 20.88 -4.01 11.83
N ASP A 321 21.33 -3.73 10.60
CA ASP A 321 20.78 -2.64 9.77
C ASP A 321 19.27 -2.84 9.48
N VAL A 322 18.86 -4.09 9.31
CA VAL A 322 17.45 -4.45 9.08
C VAL A 322 16.63 -4.36 10.37
N GLN A 323 17.17 -4.81 11.52
CA GLN A 323 16.48 -4.69 12.80
C GLN A 323 16.27 -3.23 13.20
N GLU A 324 17.24 -2.34 12.95
CA GLU A 324 17.06 -0.90 13.15
C GLU A 324 15.89 -0.37 12.30
N ALA A 325 15.80 -0.78 11.03
CA ALA A 325 14.69 -0.39 10.16
C ALA A 325 13.33 -0.93 10.61
N VAL A 326 13.28 -2.15 11.17
CA VAL A 326 12.06 -2.73 11.73
C VAL A 326 11.65 -2.03 13.04
N GLN A 327 12.61 -1.61 13.86
CA GLN A 327 12.33 -0.92 15.13
C GLN A 327 11.61 0.43 14.93
N ASP A 328 11.84 1.10 13.80
CA ASP A 328 11.15 2.34 13.42
C ASP A 328 9.65 2.15 13.16
N LEU A 329 9.19 0.90 12.96
CA LEU A 329 7.78 0.60 12.82
C LEU A 329 7.04 0.69 14.15
N PRO A 330 5.77 1.14 14.17
CA PRO A 330 4.92 1.10 15.35
C PRO A 330 4.65 -0.34 15.79
N GLU A 331 4.51 -0.52 17.10
CA GLU A 331 4.21 -1.83 17.68
C GLU A 331 2.82 -2.31 17.26
N ASN A 332 1.80 -1.45 17.41
CA ASN A 332 0.42 -1.72 17.03
C ASN A 332 -0.13 -0.54 16.22
N VAL A 333 -0.93 -0.85 15.19
CA VAL A 333 -1.67 0.13 14.40
C VAL A 333 -3.12 -0.32 14.30
N ASP A 334 -4.03 0.56 14.72
CA ASP A 334 -5.46 0.36 14.54
C ASP A 334 -5.87 0.85 13.14
N ILE A 335 -6.41 -0.05 12.35
CA ILE A 335 -6.85 0.19 10.98
C ILE A 335 -8.25 -0.33 10.76
N ILE A 336 -8.88 0.16 9.70
CA ILE A 336 -10.14 -0.38 9.19
C ILE A 336 -9.95 -1.81 8.67
N SER A 337 -10.89 -2.71 8.95
CA SER A 337 -10.89 -4.07 8.40
C SER A 337 -11.10 -4.04 6.88
N GLU A 338 -10.65 -5.10 6.19
CA GLU A 338 -10.85 -5.23 4.74
C GLU A 338 -12.33 -5.29 4.36
N THR A 339 -13.14 -5.96 5.18
CA THR A 339 -14.60 -6.07 5.00
C THR A 339 -15.28 -4.70 5.13
N SER A 340 -14.94 -3.94 6.17
CA SER A 340 -15.46 -2.58 6.36
C SER A 340 -14.95 -1.61 5.30
N PHE A 341 -13.73 -1.79 4.80
CA PHE A 341 -13.20 -0.98 3.70
C PHE A 341 -13.97 -1.21 2.39
N GLN A 342 -14.34 -2.45 2.08
CA GLN A 342 -15.17 -2.78 0.90
C GLN A 342 -16.61 -2.29 1.04
N GLN A 343 -17.12 -2.19 2.26
CA GLN A 343 -18.50 -1.76 2.55
C GLN A 343 -18.63 -0.26 2.81
N ILE A 344 -17.51 0.48 2.75
CA ILE A 344 -17.44 1.88 3.17
C ILE A 344 -18.37 2.77 2.36
N GLU A 345 -18.64 2.42 1.09
CA GLU A 345 -19.61 3.10 0.21
C GLU A 345 -21.05 3.04 0.75
N THR A 346 -21.38 2.02 1.53
CA THR A 346 -22.75 1.73 1.97
C THR A 346 -22.97 1.86 3.48
N GLN A 347 -21.89 1.79 4.28
CA GLN A 347 -21.96 1.70 5.75
C GLN A 347 -20.98 2.67 6.45
N GLN A 348 -20.65 3.80 5.81
CA GLN A 348 -19.67 4.74 6.34
C GLN A 348 -19.98 5.25 7.76
N PHE A 349 -21.24 5.38 8.14
CA PHE A 349 -21.63 5.89 9.47
C PHE A 349 -22.08 4.80 10.44
N ASP A 350 -21.97 3.54 10.02
CA ASP A 350 -22.11 2.42 10.92
C ASP A 350 -20.76 2.15 11.59
N GLY A 351 -20.78 1.45 12.73
CA GLY A 351 -19.55 1.10 13.44
C GLY A 351 -18.66 0.24 12.54
N LEU A 352 -17.52 0.80 12.10
CA LEU A 352 -16.55 0.06 11.30
C LEU A 352 -15.82 -0.96 12.17
N GLU A 353 -15.55 -2.13 11.62
CA GLU A 353 -14.73 -3.13 12.27
C GLU A 353 -13.27 -2.66 12.26
N VAL A 354 -12.70 -2.54 13.46
CA VAL A 354 -11.31 -2.11 13.66
C VAL A 354 -10.44 -3.34 13.89
N VAL A 355 -9.32 -3.41 13.18
CA VAL A 355 -8.29 -4.45 13.34
C VAL A 355 -7.03 -3.79 13.88
N SER A 356 -6.52 -4.29 15.01
CA SER A 356 -5.22 -3.90 15.54
C SER A 356 -4.14 -4.83 14.97
N VAL A 357 -3.20 -4.28 14.21
CA VAL A 357 -2.09 -5.04 13.61
C VAL A 357 -0.80 -4.78 14.38
N SER A 358 -0.17 -5.85 14.87
CA SER A 358 1.15 -5.74 15.53
C SER A 358 2.28 -5.60 14.50
N LEU A 359 2.36 -4.45 13.85
CA LEU A 359 3.13 -4.23 12.62
C LEU A 359 4.62 -4.54 12.77
N ARG A 360 5.27 -4.04 13.83
CA ARG A 360 6.70 -4.30 14.09
C ARG A 360 7.00 -5.79 14.22
N ARG A 361 6.22 -6.52 15.03
CA ARG A 361 6.43 -7.95 15.26
C ARG A 361 6.19 -8.76 13.99
N LEU A 362 5.13 -8.42 13.26
CA LEU A 362 4.81 -9.05 11.98
C LEU A 362 5.95 -8.87 10.98
N ALA A 363 6.42 -7.64 10.80
CA ALA A 363 7.51 -7.34 9.87
C ALA A 363 8.81 -8.05 10.29
N GLY A 364 9.15 -8.01 11.58
CA GLY A 364 10.30 -8.73 12.13
C GLY A 364 10.24 -10.23 11.87
N TYR A 365 9.12 -10.88 12.19
CA TYR A 365 8.91 -12.30 11.92
C TYR A 365 9.04 -12.65 10.43
N LEU A 366 8.43 -11.86 9.54
CA LEU A 366 8.51 -12.10 8.10
C LEU A 366 9.95 -11.97 7.58
N VAL A 367 10.66 -10.95 8.02
CA VAL A 367 12.06 -10.71 7.66
C VAL A 367 12.94 -11.87 8.16
N GLU A 368 12.78 -12.29 9.41
CA GLU A 368 13.59 -13.39 9.96
C GLU A 368 13.34 -14.72 9.25
N THR A 369 12.06 -15.05 9.03
CA THR A 369 11.69 -16.36 8.47
C THR A 369 11.83 -16.45 6.95
N ARG A 370 11.64 -15.35 6.21
CA ARG A 370 11.65 -15.34 4.74
C ARG A 370 12.89 -14.73 4.11
N LEU A 371 13.61 -13.87 4.83
CA LEU A 371 14.84 -13.27 4.33
C LEU A 371 16.06 -13.93 4.98
N PHE A 372 16.18 -13.84 6.30
CA PHE A 372 17.41 -14.25 7.00
C PHE A 372 17.61 -15.76 7.02
N ALA A 373 16.66 -16.54 7.53
CA ALA A 373 16.83 -17.99 7.67
C ALA A 373 17.16 -18.69 6.33
N PRO A 374 16.53 -18.35 5.19
CA PRO A 374 16.91 -18.94 3.90
C PRO A 374 18.31 -18.51 3.42
N ILE A 375 18.67 -17.22 3.60
CA ILE A 375 20.00 -16.70 3.21
C ILE A 375 21.10 -17.36 4.03
N GLU A 376 20.92 -17.45 5.36
CA GLU A 376 21.87 -18.08 6.28
C GLU A 376 22.13 -19.54 5.87
N LYS A 377 21.06 -20.32 5.66
CA LYS A 377 21.15 -21.71 5.21
C LYS A 377 21.87 -21.87 3.87
N GLN A 378 21.72 -20.89 2.96
CA GLN A 378 22.43 -20.94 1.68
C GLN A 378 23.91 -20.53 1.83
N LEU A 379 24.21 -19.58 2.72
CA LEU A 379 25.59 -19.16 3.04
C LEU A 379 26.38 -20.23 3.79
N GLU A 380 25.73 -21.13 4.54
CA GLU A 380 26.39 -22.29 5.17
C GLU A 380 27.12 -23.18 4.16
N LYS A 381 26.70 -23.17 2.88
CA LYS A 381 27.34 -23.94 1.80
C LYS A 381 28.61 -23.28 1.26
N LEU A 382 28.74 -21.96 1.42
CA LEU A 382 29.85 -21.19 0.85
C LEU A 382 31.22 -21.66 1.39
N PRO A 383 31.42 -21.87 2.71
CA PRO A 383 32.70 -22.37 3.22
C PRO A 383 33.11 -23.73 2.65
N SER A 384 32.17 -24.67 2.42
CA SER A 384 32.50 -25.97 1.83
C SER A 384 32.89 -25.82 0.36
N THR A 385 32.15 -25.04 -0.43
CA THR A 385 32.47 -24.79 -1.83
C THR A 385 33.85 -24.14 -1.98
N LEU A 386 34.16 -23.13 -1.15
CA LEU A 386 35.47 -22.48 -1.15
C LEU A 386 36.61 -23.43 -0.80
N ARG A 387 36.42 -24.33 0.18
CA ARG A 387 37.42 -25.34 0.54
C ARG A 387 37.64 -26.36 -0.58
N GLU A 388 36.58 -26.79 -1.25
CA GLU A 388 36.68 -27.67 -2.41
C GLU A 388 37.52 -27.03 -3.52
N SER A 389 37.23 -25.78 -3.87
CA SER A 389 38.01 -25.04 -4.87
C SER A 389 39.47 -24.82 -4.47
N GLN A 390 39.72 -24.52 -3.19
CA GLN A 390 41.07 -24.40 -2.64
C GLN A 390 41.84 -25.72 -2.72
N ASN A 391 41.18 -26.85 -2.43
CA ASN A 391 41.80 -28.17 -2.53
C ASN A 391 42.19 -28.52 -3.96
N VAL A 392 41.30 -28.23 -4.93
CA VAL A 392 41.59 -28.41 -6.37
C VAL A 392 42.81 -27.57 -6.76
N SER A 393 42.85 -26.30 -6.34
CA SER A 393 43.98 -25.41 -6.59
C SER A 393 45.29 -25.94 -5.99
N SER A 394 45.26 -26.35 -4.71
CA SER A 394 46.43 -26.91 -4.03
C SER A 394 46.91 -28.22 -4.66
N GLU A 395 45.99 -29.08 -5.12
CA GLU A 395 46.33 -30.34 -5.78
C GLU A 395 47.04 -30.08 -7.12
N VAL A 396 46.53 -29.15 -7.93
CA VAL A 396 47.17 -28.75 -9.20
C VAL A 396 48.57 -28.19 -8.94
N VAL A 397 48.72 -27.28 -7.97
CA VAL A 397 50.02 -26.73 -7.58
C VAL A 397 50.99 -27.82 -7.11
N ARG A 398 50.53 -28.76 -6.29
CA ARG A 398 51.35 -29.89 -5.79
C ARG A 398 51.79 -30.82 -6.92
N LEU A 399 50.88 -31.17 -7.83
CA LEU A 399 51.17 -32.04 -8.97
C LEU A 399 52.24 -31.41 -9.87
N VAL A 400 52.07 -30.14 -10.23
CA VAL A 400 53.05 -29.41 -11.05
C VAL A 400 54.38 -29.26 -10.33
N SER A 401 54.37 -28.89 -9.04
CA SER A 401 55.61 -28.76 -8.25
C SER A 401 56.36 -30.08 -8.10
N PHE A 402 55.64 -31.19 -7.96
CA PHE A 402 56.22 -32.54 -7.92
C PHE A 402 56.89 -32.89 -9.25
N SER A 403 56.21 -32.67 -10.37
CA SER A 403 56.78 -32.92 -11.71
C SER A 403 57.99 -32.04 -12.01
N LEU A 404 57.98 -30.78 -11.56
CA LEU A 404 59.15 -29.89 -11.66
C LEU A 404 60.33 -30.40 -10.83
N SER A 405 60.08 -30.90 -9.62
CA SER A 405 61.12 -31.44 -8.73
C SER A 405 61.74 -32.73 -9.28
N GLU A 406 60.94 -33.60 -9.92
CA GLU A 406 61.45 -34.80 -10.60
C GLU A 406 62.34 -34.45 -11.80
N MET A 407 62.03 -33.37 -12.53
CA MET A 407 62.86 -32.89 -13.63
C MET A 407 64.21 -32.32 -13.15
N GLU A 408 64.23 -31.55 -12.06
CA GLU A 408 65.47 -31.00 -11.50
C GLU A 408 66.42 -32.08 -10.93
N ALA A 409 65.90 -33.25 -10.56
CA ALA A 409 66.66 -34.33 -9.93
C ALA A 409 67.42 -35.23 -10.91
N VAL A 410 67.24 -35.10 -12.24
CA VAL A 410 67.90 -35.92 -13.25
C VAL A 410 69.17 -35.19 -13.80
N PRO A 411 70.40 -35.68 -13.52
CA PRO A 411 71.64 -34.95 -13.82
C PRO A 411 72.04 -34.84 -15.30
N GLU A 412 71.37 -35.53 -16.23
CA GLU A 412 71.72 -35.60 -17.67
C GLU A 412 70.71 -34.86 -18.57
N PHE A 413 70.15 -33.76 -18.08
CA PHE A 413 69.06 -33.01 -18.73
C PHE A 413 69.42 -32.32 -20.07
N GLU A 414 70.69 -32.36 -20.50
CA GLU A 414 71.16 -31.62 -21.68
C GLU A 414 70.97 -32.36 -23.03
N GLN A 415 70.57 -33.65 -23.06
CA GLN A 415 70.48 -34.42 -24.32
C GLN A 415 69.08 -34.97 -24.72
N GLU A 416 68.06 -34.92 -23.85
CA GLU A 416 66.71 -35.46 -24.11
C GLU A 416 65.58 -34.43 -23.91
N ILE A 417 65.81 -33.20 -24.38
CA ILE A 417 64.91 -32.04 -24.22
C ILE A 417 63.53 -32.27 -24.91
N GLY A 418 63.43 -33.21 -25.86
CA GLY A 418 62.20 -33.46 -26.62
C GLY A 418 61.20 -34.45 -25.99
N GLU A 419 61.65 -35.44 -25.21
CA GLU A 419 60.76 -36.51 -24.71
C GLU A 419 60.17 -36.23 -23.31
N THR A 420 60.85 -35.43 -22.49
CA THR A 420 60.43 -35.10 -21.10
C THR A 420 59.61 -33.82 -21.00
N VAL A 421 59.72 -32.88 -21.94
CA VAL A 421 58.95 -31.61 -21.94
C VAL A 421 57.46 -31.84 -22.21
N THR A 422 57.12 -32.81 -23.07
CA THR A 422 55.74 -33.17 -23.43
C THR A 422 54.88 -33.60 -22.23
N PRO A 423 55.36 -34.49 -21.32
CA PRO A 423 54.59 -34.84 -20.12
C PRO A 423 54.34 -33.66 -19.16
N LEU A 424 55.31 -32.76 -18.94
CA LEU A 424 55.08 -31.57 -18.10
C LEU A 424 54.06 -30.62 -18.73
N GLN A 425 54.17 -30.35 -20.03
CA GLN A 425 53.17 -29.53 -20.76
C GLN A 425 51.76 -30.14 -20.65
N ASN A 426 51.63 -31.46 -20.76
CA ASN A 426 50.34 -32.13 -20.59
C ASN A 426 49.78 -31.97 -19.17
N ILE A 427 50.64 -32.01 -18.14
CA ILE A 427 50.24 -31.78 -16.74
C ILE A 427 49.83 -30.33 -16.51
N ILE A 428 50.58 -29.36 -17.06
CA ILE A 428 50.26 -27.92 -16.96
C ILE A 428 48.93 -27.63 -17.67
N GLN A 429 48.72 -28.13 -18.90
CA GLN A 429 47.45 -27.95 -19.63
C GLN A 429 46.26 -28.60 -18.89
N SER A 430 46.45 -29.80 -18.32
CA SER A 430 45.45 -30.44 -17.48
C SER A 430 45.14 -29.61 -16.22
N GLY A 431 46.17 -29.05 -15.59
CA GLY A 431 46.06 -28.13 -14.45
C GLY A 431 45.27 -26.87 -14.79
N LEU A 432 45.63 -26.19 -15.88
CA LEU A 432 44.90 -25.01 -16.39
C LEU A 432 43.44 -25.31 -16.66
N ARG A 433 43.14 -26.46 -17.29
CA ARG A 433 41.77 -26.89 -17.53
C ARG A 433 40.99 -27.11 -16.23
N ARG A 434 41.59 -27.76 -15.23
CA ARG A 434 40.97 -27.97 -13.91
C ARG A 434 40.70 -26.65 -13.19
N ILE A 435 41.68 -25.73 -13.16
CA ILE A 435 41.52 -24.40 -12.54
C ILE A 435 40.42 -23.59 -13.25
N SER A 436 40.40 -23.61 -14.59
CA SER A 436 39.38 -22.91 -15.37
C SER A 436 37.97 -23.44 -15.09
N GLN A 437 37.80 -24.77 -15.00
CA GLN A 437 36.53 -25.39 -14.65
C GLN A 437 36.07 -25.01 -13.24
N GLU A 438 37.00 -24.99 -12.29
CA GLU A 438 36.71 -24.61 -10.90
C GLU A 438 36.34 -23.13 -10.79
N LYS A 439 37.03 -22.26 -11.54
CA LYS A 439 36.70 -20.83 -11.62
C LYS A 439 35.29 -20.63 -12.18
N GLU A 440 34.94 -21.33 -13.25
CA GLU A 440 33.59 -21.27 -13.83
C GLU A 440 32.52 -21.75 -12.84
N SER A 441 32.78 -22.87 -12.15
CA SER A 441 31.91 -23.40 -11.10
C SER A 441 31.67 -22.39 -9.97
N LEU A 442 32.73 -21.74 -9.48
CA LEU A 442 32.62 -20.70 -8.45
C LEU A 442 31.88 -19.45 -8.93
N MET A 443 32.08 -19.03 -10.19
CA MET A 443 31.32 -17.92 -10.78
C MET A 443 29.83 -18.25 -10.88
N GLN A 444 29.49 -19.46 -11.32
CA GLN A 444 28.10 -19.92 -11.38
C GLN A 444 27.47 -20.00 -9.98
N PHE A 445 28.22 -20.50 -8.98
CA PHE A 445 27.77 -20.53 -7.59
C PHE A 445 27.55 -19.11 -7.03
N SER A 446 28.48 -18.19 -7.27
CA SER A 446 28.36 -16.77 -6.89
C SER A 446 27.09 -16.16 -7.48
N GLN A 447 26.88 -16.30 -8.79
CA GLN A 447 25.70 -15.76 -9.46
C GLN A 447 24.41 -16.37 -8.91
N SER A 448 24.36 -17.70 -8.72
CA SER A 448 23.21 -18.39 -8.15
C SER A 448 22.89 -17.90 -6.73
N LEU A 449 23.91 -17.61 -5.92
CA LEU A 449 23.75 -17.06 -4.58
C LEU A 449 23.18 -15.63 -4.62
N MET A 450 23.68 -14.78 -5.53
CA MET A 450 23.16 -13.41 -5.71
C MET A 450 21.69 -13.42 -6.18
N ASP A 451 21.36 -14.27 -7.16
CA ASP A 451 20.00 -14.43 -7.66
C ASP A 451 19.06 -14.96 -6.57
N PHE A 452 19.54 -15.90 -5.75
CA PHE A 452 18.77 -16.41 -4.62
C PHE A 452 18.46 -15.32 -3.58
N ILE A 453 19.44 -14.48 -3.24
CA ILE A 453 19.24 -13.34 -2.33
C ILE A 453 18.17 -12.38 -2.88
N ASP A 454 18.23 -12.05 -4.17
CA ASP A 454 17.24 -11.19 -4.81
C ASP A 454 15.83 -11.81 -4.83
N GLN A 455 15.74 -13.14 -5.06
CA GLN A 455 14.48 -13.86 -4.98
C GLN A 455 13.88 -13.83 -3.57
N GLN A 456 14.68 -14.08 -2.52
CA GLN A 456 14.17 -14.04 -1.13
C GLN A 456 13.76 -12.63 -0.72
N ARG A 457 14.49 -11.61 -1.16
CA ARG A 457 14.11 -10.21 -0.97
C ARG A 457 12.74 -9.93 -1.58
N ASN A 458 12.55 -10.25 -2.87
CA ASN A 458 11.30 -9.99 -3.58
C ASN A 458 10.13 -10.78 -2.94
N ALA A 459 10.35 -12.06 -2.59
CA ALA A 459 9.35 -12.88 -1.91
C ALA A 459 8.97 -12.35 -0.51
N THR A 460 9.91 -11.67 0.18
CA THR A 460 9.64 -10.97 1.44
C THR A 460 8.83 -9.70 1.19
N PHE A 461 9.16 -8.92 0.16
CA PHE A 461 8.43 -7.69 -0.20
C PHE A 461 6.97 -7.97 -0.52
N GLU A 462 6.68 -9.03 -1.28
CA GLU A 462 5.32 -9.45 -1.58
C GLU A 462 4.47 -9.70 -0.32
N LYS A 463 5.10 -10.11 0.79
CA LYS A 463 4.41 -10.34 2.06
C LYS A 463 4.35 -9.12 2.96
N LEU A 464 5.26 -8.16 2.79
CA LEU A 464 5.24 -6.87 3.47
C LEU A 464 4.25 -5.91 2.80
N ASN A 465 2.99 -6.34 2.68
CA ASN A 465 1.90 -5.58 2.08
C ASN A 465 0.81 -5.33 3.14
N PRO A 466 0.27 -4.10 3.25
CA PRO A 466 -0.88 -3.76 4.10
C PRO A 466 -2.02 -4.78 4.10
N TYR A 467 -2.50 -5.19 2.93
CA TYR A 467 -3.65 -6.09 2.79
C TYR A 467 -3.36 -7.48 3.39
N ILE A 468 -2.13 -7.98 3.19
CA ILE A 468 -1.70 -9.25 3.79
C ILE A 468 -1.54 -9.09 5.30
N ALA A 469 -1.01 -7.96 5.76
CA ALA A 469 -0.87 -7.66 7.18
C ALA A 469 -2.24 -7.60 7.89
N VAL A 470 -3.26 -6.96 7.28
CA VAL A 470 -4.63 -6.90 7.82
C VAL A 470 -5.24 -8.30 7.88
N ARG A 471 -5.18 -9.05 6.77
CA ARG A 471 -5.77 -10.39 6.68
C ARG A 471 -5.12 -11.38 7.64
N ASP A 472 -3.81 -11.29 7.80
CA ASP A 472 -3.05 -12.25 8.57
C ASP A 472 -2.88 -11.83 10.04
N ALA A 473 -3.26 -10.60 10.43
CA ALA A 473 -3.21 -10.11 11.81
C ALA A 473 -3.88 -11.06 12.83
N GLY A 474 -5.03 -11.64 12.46
CA GLY A 474 -5.75 -12.60 13.30
C GLY A 474 -5.08 -13.97 13.42
N LYS A 475 -4.27 -14.38 12.43
CA LYS A 475 -3.62 -15.70 12.38
C LYS A 475 -2.19 -15.66 12.91
N ILE A 476 -1.45 -14.61 12.58
CA ILE A 476 -0.03 -14.46 12.91
C ILE A 476 0.18 -14.23 14.41
N GLY A 477 -0.79 -13.61 15.10
CA GLY A 477 -0.77 -13.55 16.57
C GLY A 477 -0.71 -14.93 17.24
N GLN A 478 -1.22 -15.99 16.60
CA GLN A 478 -1.12 -17.36 17.11
C GLN A 478 0.26 -17.97 16.82
N TYR A 479 0.83 -17.70 15.65
CA TYR A 479 2.16 -18.20 15.27
C TYR A 479 3.29 -17.51 16.05
N ILE A 480 3.23 -16.19 16.24
CA ILE A 480 4.20 -15.43 17.04
C ILE A 480 4.19 -15.92 18.49
N ARG A 481 3.01 -16.13 19.10
CA ARG A 481 2.92 -16.66 20.46
C ARG A 481 3.47 -18.08 20.58
N ALA A 482 3.28 -18.91 19.55
CA ALA A 482 3.81 -20.28 19.53
C ALA A 482 5.35 -20.29 19.44
N GLU A 483 5.94 -19.32 18.75
CA GLU A 483 7.39 -19.18 18.60
C GLU A 483 8.04 -18.53 19.83
N GLU A 484 7.40 -17.55 20.47
CA GLU A 484 7.84 -16.97 21.77
C GLU A 484 7.76 -17.99 22.93
N SER A 485 6.96 -19.05 22.77
CA SER A 485 6.84 -20.14 23.74
C SER A 485 7.83 -21.30 23.53
N ARG A 486 8.66 -21.23 22.49
CA ARG A 486 9.78 -22.14 22.23
C ARG A 486 11.09 -21.49 22.65
#